data_AF-A0AA34SBD8-F1
#
_entry.id   AF-A0AA34SBD8-F1
#
_cell.length_a   1.000
_cell.length_b   1.000
_cell.length_c   1.000
_cell.angle_alpha   90.00
_cell.angle_beta   90.00
_cell.angle_gamma   90.00
#
_symmetry.space_group_name_H-M   'P 1'
#
loop_
_entity.id
_entity.type
_entity.pdbx_description
1 polymer ?
#
loop_
_entity_poly.entity_id
_entity_poly.type
_entity_poly.pdbx_seq_one_letter_code
_entity_poly.pdbx_strand_id
1 'polypeptide(L)'
;MKHLFISLFSIFFATSQVLAASIPPEDQLAIDAITAEFQKQCDAEQGHFRDIDADMNAPLRGELTLGESKIYQIPITTDGKLATVLVPEFRCTNIGYAWCGTGGCGFFIIVDGIPYRKWVSHEPRSITIPTYTDEEVVIIYPQHGGSCDTASDQSLSGSDSCYSLFMWNERLSTFISPDGSIQEWYPDMP
;
A
#
# COMPACT_ATOMS: atom_id res chain seq x y z
N MET A 1 -38.91 -24.97 57.75
CA MET A 1 -38.65 -24.79 56.30
C MET A 1 -37.61 -23.69 56.15
N LYS A 2 -36.36 -24.03 55.86
CA LYS A 2 -35.26 -23.07 55.63
C LYS A 2 -35.13 -22.89 54.11
N HIS A 3 -35.35 -21.68 53.61
CA HIS A 3 -35.24 -21.37 52.19
C HIS A 3 -33.78 -21.21 51.79
N LEU A 4 -33.42 -21.95 50.75
CA LEU A 4 -32.14 -22.05 50.07
C LEU A 4 -31.95 -20.81 49.18
N PHE A 5 -30.92 -19.99 49.43
CA PHE A 5 -30.51 -18.91 48.52
C PHE A 5 -29.46 -19.47 47.55
N ILE A 6 -29.84 -19.63 46.28
CA ILE A 6 -28.92 -19.96 45.17
C ILE A 6 -28.48 -18.64 44.55
N SER A 7 -27.21 -18.29 44.76
CA SER A 7 -26.56 -17.15 44.10
C SER A 7 -26.16 -17.56 42.68
N LEU A 8 -26.85 -17.04 41.66
CA LEU A 8 -26.42 -17.18 40.27
C LEU A 8 -25.21 -16.26 40.02
N PHE A 9 -24.05 -16.88 39.74
CA PHE A 9 -22.89 -16.19 39.19
C PHE A 9 -23.08 -16.07 37.67
N SER A 10 -23.45 -14.89 37.19
CA SER A 10 -23.48 -14.60 35.76
C SER A 10 -22.06 -14.43 35.24
N ILE A 11 -21.56 -15.43 34.51
CA ILE A 11 -20.30 -15.35 33.77
C ILE A 11 -20.55 -14.48 32.55
N PHE A 12 -20.10 -13.22 32.60
CA PHE A 12 -20.01 -12.36 31.42
C PHE A 12 -18.85 -12.84 30.55
N PHE A 13 -19.15 -13.54 29.45
CA PHE A 13 -18.21 -13.72 28.35
C PHE A 13 -18.08 -12.37 27.63
N ALA A 14 -16.97 -11.66 27.87
CA ALA A 14 -16.56 -10.55 27.03
C ALA A 14 -16.12 -11.13 25.68
N THR A 15 -17.01 -11.14 24.69
CA THR A 15 -16.66 -11.44 23.31
C THR A 15 -15.93 -10.22 22.74
N SER A 16 -14.60 -10.26 22.72
CA SER A 16 -13.79 -9.32 21.94
C SER A 16 -14.06 -9.55 20.46
N GLN A 17 -14.98 -8.78 19.89
CA GLN A 17 -15.12 -8.67 18.44
C GLN A 17 -13.99 -7.77 17.95
N VAL A 18 -12.91 -8.38 17.45
CA VAL A 18 -11.94 -7.66 16.62
C VAL A 18 -12.68 -7.31 15.33
N LEU A 19 -13.20 -6.08 15.23
CA LEU A 19 -13.69 -5.54 13.98
C LEU A 19 -12.51 -5.50 13.02
N ALA A 20 -12.63 -6.17 11.86
CA ALA A 20 -11.74 -5.89 10.74
C ALA A 20 -11.82 -4.38 10.48
N ALA A 21 -10.69 -3.69 10.61
CA ALA A 21 -10.66 -2.26 10.39
C ALA A 21 -11.10 -1.99 8.95
N SER A 22 -12.18 -1.23 8.80
CA SER A 22 -12.63 -0.74 7.50
C SER A 22 -11.72 0.39 7.06
N ILE A 23 -11.46 0.48 5.75
CA ILE A 23 -10.69 1.59 5.17
C ILE A 23 -11.38 2.92 5.55
N PRO A 24 -10.65 3.91 6.09
CA PRO A 24 -11.19 5.22 6.39
C PRO A 24 -11.75 5.91 5.13
N PRO A 25 -12.86 6.67 5.22
CA PRO A 25 -13.44 7.35 4.06
C PRO A 25 -12.47 8.28 3.33
N GLU A 26 -11.62 8.99 4.07
CA GLU A 26 -10.57 9.86 3.53
C GLU A 26 -9.51 9.09 2.74
N ASP A 27 -9.13 7.90 3.22
CA ASP A 27 -8.20 7.03 2.49
C ASP A 27 -8.86 6.46 1.24
N GLN A 28 -10.16 6.15 1.29
CA GLN A 28 -10.92 5.71 0.12
C GLN A 28 -10.96 6.80 -0.97
N LEU A 29 -11.14 8.07 -0.59
CA LEU A 29 -11.08 9.18 -1.56
C LEU A 29 -9.72 9.29 -2.23
N ALA A 30 -8.64 9.07 -1.49
CA ALA A 30 -7.29 9.04 -2.07
C ALA A 30 -7.10 7.83 -3.01
N ILE A 31 -7.60 6.64 -2.64
CA ILE A 31 -7.60 5.46 -3.52
C ILE A 31 -8.35 5.73 -4.82
N ASP A 32 -9.53 6.36 -4.74
CA ASP A 32 -10.34 6.69 -5.91
C ASP A 32 -9.61 7.67 -6.83
N ALA A 33 -8.95 8.69 -6.25
CA ALA A 33 -8.14 9.64 -7.01
C ALA A 33 -6.93 8.99 -7.70
N ILE A 34 -6.22 8.10 -7.01
CA ILE A 34 -5.11 7.32 -7.58
C ILE A 34 -5.64 6.42 -8.71
N THR A 35 -6.72 5.69 -8.48
CA THR A 35 -7.33 4.78 -9.46
C THR A 35 -7.78 5.53 -10.71
N ALA A 36 -8.36 6.73 -10.56
CA ALA A 36 -8.76 7.57 -11.67
C ALA A 36 -7.57 8.00 -12.54
N GLU A 37 -6.41 8.26 -11.94
CA GLU A 37 -5.19 8.60 -12.69
C GLU A 37 -4.67 7.39 -13.49
N PHE A 38 -4.62 6.19 -12.89
CA PHE A 38 -4.28 4.97 -13.62
C PHE A 38 -5.30 4.65 -14.73
N GLN A 39 -6.58 4.94 -14.52
CA GLN A 39 -7.62 4.77 -15.53
C GLN A 39 -7.41 5.72 -16.73
N LYS A 40 -7.07 6.98 -16.47
CA LYS A 40 -6.74 7.96 -17.52
C LYS A 40 -5.55 7.52 -18.35
N GLN A 41 -4.51 6.95 -17.72
CA GLN A 41 -3.37 6.38 -18.43
C GLN A 41 -3.76 5.13 -19.25
N CYS A 42 -4.57 4.24 -18.67
CA CYS A 42 -5.11 3.07 -19.36
C CYS A 42 -5.91 3.45 -20.63
N ASP A 43 -6.75 4.48 -20.52
CA ASP A 43 -7.57 4.99 -21.62
C ASP A 43 -6.71 5.61 -22.73
N ALA A 44 -5.68 6.39 -22.35
CA ALA A 44 -4.77 7.04 -23.30
C ALA A 44 -4.03 6.01 -24.18
N GLU A 45 -3.61 4.89 -23.58
CA GLU A 45 -2.86 3.85 -24.26
C GLU A 45 -3.72 2.99 -25.22
N GLN A 46 -5.05 2.96 -25.07
CA GLN A 46 -5.92 2.19 -25.97
C GLN A 46 -5.80 2.64 -27.43
N GLY A 47 -5.35 3.88 -27.68
CA GLY A 47 -5.12 4.40 -29.02
C GLY A 47 -4.11 3.57 -29.84
N HIS A 48 -3.17 2.91 -29.17
CA HIS A 48 -2.16 2.05 -29.80
C HIS A 48 -2.69 0.70 -30.30
N PHE A 49 -3.91 0.32 -29.87
CA PHE A 49 -4.53 -0.97 -30.20
C PHE A 49 -5.70 -0.85 -31.17
N ARG A 50 -5.87 0.32 -31.79
CA ARG A 50 -6.90 0.53 -32.81
C ARG A 50 -6.56 -0.21 -34.10
N ASP A 51 -7.53 -0.95 -34.61
CA ASP A 51 -7.45 -1.55 -35.94
C ASP A 51 -7.47 -0.48 -37.05
N ILE A 52 -7.02 -0.85 -38.26
CA ILE A 52 -6.90 0.04 -39.42
C ILE A 52 -8.27 0.62 -39.85
N ASP A 53 -9.36 -0.11 -39.59
CA ASP A 53 -10.74 0.25 -39.91
C ASP A 53 -11.54 0.77 -38.70
N ALA A 54 -10.89 0.98 -37.55
CA ALA A 54 -11.56 1.47 -36.36
C ALA A 54 -12.12 2.89 -36.55
N ASP A 55 -13.29 3.17 -35.94
CA ASP A 55 -13.82 4.53 -35.88
C ASP A 55 -12.89 5.40 -35.03
N MET A 56 -12.23 6.35 -35.69
CA MET A 56 -11.28 7.24 -35.02
C MET A 56 -11.95 8.16 -33.97
N ASN A 57 -13.27 8.33 -34.02
CA ASN A 57 -14.03 9.16 -33.10
C ASN A 57 -14.59 8.38 -31.89
N ALA A 58 -14.48 7.05 -31.87
CA ALA A 58 -14.96 6.25 -30.75
C ALA A 58 -14.12 6.51 -29.48
N PRO A 59 -14.73 6.70 -28.29
CA PRO A 59 -13.99 6.87 -27.05
C PRO A 59 -13.06 5.69 -26.79
N LEU A 60 -11.81 6.00 -26.50
CA LEU A 60 -10.81 5.03 -26.06
C LEU A 60 -11.01 4.79 -24.57
N ARG A 61 -11.55 3.62 -24.21
CA ARG A 61 -11.75 3.23 -22.82
C ARG A 61 -11.17 1.85 -22.57
N GLY A 62 -10.17 1.78 -21.71
CA GLY A 62 -9.67 0.53 -21.19
C GLY A 62 -10.43 0.13 -19.93
N GLU A 63 -10.46 -1.16 -19.62
CA GLU A 63 -10.93 -1.62 -18.31
C GLU A 63 -9.70 -1.74 -17.40
N LEU A 64 -9.70 -0.99 -16.31
CA LEU A 64 -8.72 -1.11 -15.25
C LEU A 64 -9.27 -2.03 -14.15
N THR A 65 -8.54 -3.09 -13.84
CA THR A 65 -8.90 -4.03 -12.78
C THR A 65 -7.79 -4.13 -11.75
N LEU A 66 -8.16 -4.32 -10.48
CA LEU A 66 -7.24 -4.46 -9.35
C LEU A 66 -7.63 -5.70 -8.53
N GLY A 67 -6.65 -6.47 -8.08
CA GLY A 67 -6.90 -7.61 -7.19
C GLY A 67 -7.34 -7.16 -5.80
N GLU A 68 -8.29 -7.87 -5.18
CA GLU A 68 -8.84 -7.54 -3.86
C GLU A 68 -7.77 -7.47 -2.75
N SER A 69 -6.69 -8.25 -2.85
CA SER A 69 -5.59 -8.28 -1.88
C SER A 69 -4.60 -7.12 -1.99
N LYS A 70 -4.82 -6.17 -2.92
CA LYS A 70 -3.90 -5.06 -3.19
C LYS A 70 -4.19 -3.81 -2.37
N ILE A 71 -5.25 -3.84 -1.58
CA ILE A 71 -5.58 -2.80 -0.62
C ILE A 71 -5.69 -3.44 0.76
N TYR A 72 -4.89 -2.97 1.71
CA TYR A 72 -4.86 -3.51 3.07
C TYR A 72 -4.34 -2.47 4.05
N GLN A 73 -4.56 -2.67 5.35
CA GLN A 73 -4.05 -1.76 6.38
C GLN A 73 -2.85 -2.36 7.11
N ILE A 74 -1.91 -1.50 7.49
CA ILE A 74 -0.75 -1.85 8.32
C ILE A 74 -0.62 -0.87 9.48
N PRO A 75 -0.17 -1.31 10.67
CA PRO A 75 0.19 -0.39 11.75
C PRO A 75 1.41 0.44 11.35
N ILE A 76 1.40 1.71 11.76
CA ILE A 76 2.51 2.66 11.57
C ILE A 76 3.06 3.21 12.89
N THR A 77 2.43 2.89 14.01
CA THR A 77 2.83 3.28 15.36
C THR A 77 2.54 2.14 16.34
N THR A 78 3.19 2.17 17.51
CA THR A 78 2.99 1.19 18.59
C THR A 78 1.64 1.33 19.31
N ASP A 79 1.01 2.52 19.24
CA ASP A 79 -0.31 2.80 19.82
C ASP A 79 -1.49 2.38 18.92
N GLY A 80 -1.19 1.88 17.71
CA GLY A 80 -2.18 1.27 16.82
C GLY A 80 -2.73 2.19 15.72
N LYS A 81 -2.10 3.34 15.43
CA LYS A 81 -2.41 4.10 14.22
C LYS A 81 -2.14 3.22 13.00
N LEU A 82 -3.12 3.15 12.10
CA LEU A 82 -3.07 2.37 10.87
C LEU A 82 -2.84 3.30 9.68
N ALA A 83 -2.19 2.76 8.65
CA ALA A 83 -2.15 3.33 7.32
C ALA A 83 -2.79 2.36 6.32
N THR A 84 -3.43 2.90 5.29
CA THR A 84 -3.95 2.12 4.18
C THR A 84 -2.88 2.00 3.09
N VAL A 85 -2.55 0.78 2.69
CA VAL A 85 -1.64 0.49 1.59
C VAL A 85 -2.46 0.22 0.33
N LEU A 86 -2.06 0.81 -0.79
CA LEU A 86 -2.51 0.44 -2.13
C LEU A 86 -1.30 0.01 -2.97
N VAL A 87 -1.28 -1.23 -3.41
CA VAL A 87 -0.31 -1.74 -4.37
C VAL A 87 -0.92 -1.58 -5.77
N PRO A 88 -0.42 -0.67 -6.63
CA PRO A 88 -1.06 -0.33 -7.90
C PRO A 88 -0.75 -1.37 -8.99
N GLU A 89 -0.98 -2.66 -8.69
CA GLU A 89 -0.87 -3.76 -9.65
C GLU A 89 -2.13 -3.82 -10.54
N PHE A 90 -2.42 -2.69 -11.19
CA PHE A 90 -3.55 -2.57 -12.08
C PHE A 90 -3.30 -3.31 -13.38
N ARG A 91 -4.29 -4.09 -13.81
CA ARG A 91 -4.35 -4.67 -15.14
C ARG A 91 -5.23 -3.81 -16.03
N CYS A 92 -4.67 -3.31 -17.13
CA CYS A 92 -5.40 -2.59 -18.17
C CYS A 92 -5.67 -3.50 -19.38
N THR A 93 -6.86 -3.39 -19.98
CA THR A 93 -7.20 -4.07 -21.23
C THR A 93 -6.17 -3.81 -22.33
N ASN A 94 -5.83 -4.85 -23.10
CA ASN A 94 -4.82 -4.88 -24.18
C ASN A 94 -3.35 -4.60 -23.78
N ILE A 95 -3.12 -4.01 -22.61
CA ILE A 95 -1.78 -3.61 -22.13
C ILE A 95 -1.23 -4.59 -21.10
N GLY A 96 -2.11 -5.15 -20.24
CA GLY A 96 -1.69 -5.93 -19.09
C GLY A 96 -1.26 -5.03 -17.93
N TYR A 97 -0.15 -5.37 -17.27
CA TYR A 97 0.35 -4.68 -16.07
C TYR A 97 1.38 -3.61 -16.42
N ALA A 98 0.95 -2.55 -17.11
CA ALA A 98 1.84 -1.53 -17.69
C ALA A 98 2.77 -0.85 -16.66
N TRP A 99 2.32 -0.75 -15.41
CA TRP A 99 3.00 -0.02 -14.34
C TRP A 99 3.82 -0.91 -13.41
N CYS A 100 3.99 -2.18 -13.77
CA CYS A 100 4.70 -3.17 -12.98
C CYS A 100 5.84 -3.78 -13.79
N GLY A 101 7.01 -3.89 -13.16
CA GLY A 101 8.16 -4.58 -13.73
C GLY A 101 8.70 -5.65 -12.81
N THR A 102 9.89 -6.16 -13.14
CA THR A 102 10.61 -7.10 -12.27
C THR A 102 11.00 -6.48 -10.92
N GLY A 103 11.08 -5.15 -10.84
CA GLY A 103 11.24 -4.38 -9.60
C GLY A 103 9.98 -4.16 -8.77
N GLY A 104 8.85 -4.76 -9.18
CA GLY A 104 7.55 -4.55 -8.57
C GLY A 104 6.82 -3.32 -9.13
N CYS A 105 5.64 -3.05 -8.59
CA CYS A 105 4.75 -1.95 -8.98
C CYS A 105 4.95 -0.68 -8.13
N GLY A 106 5.81 -0.78 -7.11
CA GLY A 106 5.80 0.18 -6.01
C GLY A 106 4.54 0.03 -5.17
N PHE A 107 4.25 1.05 -4.38
CA PHE A 107 3.06 1.10 -3.53
C PHE A 107 2.76 2.54 -3.11
N PHE A 108 1.52 2.77 -2.74
CA PHE A 108 1.08 3.93 -1.98
C PHE A 108 0.84 3.54 -0.53
N ILE A 109 1.19 4.42 0.39
CA ILE A 109 0.73 4.38 1.78
C ILE A 109 -0.05 5.65 2.03
N ILE A 110 -1.26 5.50 2.55
CA ILE A 110 -2.23 6.57 2.73
C ILE A 110 -2.50 6.69 4.22
N VAL A 111 -2.35 7.91 4.74
CA VAL A 111 -2.59 8.22 6.14
C VAL A 111 -3.44 9.47 6.21
N ASP A 112 -4.60 9.37 6.85
CA ASP A 112 -5.56 10.47 7.01
C ASP A 112 -5.89 11.14 5.66
N GLY A 113 -6.05 10.34 4.60
CA GLY A 113 -6.34 10.78 3.24
C GLY A 113 -5.14 11.35 2.45
N ILE A 114 -3.94 11.36 3.02
CA ILE A 114 -2.71 11.85 2.34
C ILE A 114 -1.95 10.65 1.77
N PRO A 115 -1.86 10.52 0.42
CA PRO A 115 -1.12 9.44 -0.21
C PRO A 115 0.38 9.75 -0.30
N TYR A 116 1.20 8.73 -0.02
CA TYR A 116 2.65 8.75 -0.16
C TYR A 116 3.09 7.64 -1.10
N ARG A 117 3.92 7.94 -2.10
CA ARG A 117 4.33 7.01 -3.16
C ARG A 117 5.77 6.52 -2.98
N LYS A 118 5.94 5.20 -3.11
CA LYS A 118 7.19 4.54 -3.50
C LYS A 118 7.02 4.00 -4.92
N TRP A 119 7.85 4.44 -5.86
CA TRP A 119 7.67 4.13 -7.29
C TRP A 119 8.03 2.70 -7.68
N VAL A 120 9.17 2.19 -7.23
CA VAL A 120 9.68 0.86 -7.58
C VAL A 120 10.05 0.13 -6.30
N SER A 121 9.29 -0.93 -6.01
CA SER A 121 9.41 -1.80 -4.84
C SER A 121 8.39 -2.93 -4.96
N HIS A 122 8.57 -4.01 -4.19
CA HIS A 122 7.44 -4.88 -3.86
C HIS A 122 6.72 -4.40 -2.60
N GLU A 123 5.68 -5.14 -2.22
CA GLU A 123 4.71 -4.73 -1.20
C GLU A 123 5.35 -4.47 0.17
N PRO A 124 4.96 -3.39 0.87
CA PRO A 124 5.49 -3.05 2.18
C PRO A 124 4.81 -3.88 3.27
N ARG A 125 5.51 -4.05 4.39
CA ARG A 125 4.99 -4.62 5.64
C ARG A 125 5.42 -3.74 6.82
N SER A 126 4.67 -3.79 7.89
CA SER A 126 5.06 -3.19 9.17
C SER A 126 5.78 -4.22 10.03
N ILE A 127 6.85 -3.81 10.70
CA ILE A 127 7.48 -4.59 11.76
C ILE A 127 7.75 -3.68 12.97
N THR A 128 7.81 -4.30 14.14
CA THR A 128 8.25 -3.61 15.36
C THR A 128 9.74 -3.88 15.56
N ILE A 129 10.53 -2.83 15.77
CA ILE A 129 11.97 -2.93 16.06
C ILE A 129 12.27 -2.34 17.44
N PRO A 130 13.27 -2.88 18.16
CA PRO A 130 13.75 -2.24 19.36
C PRO A 130 14.53 -0.96 19.03
N THR A 131 14.34 0.07 19.84
CA THR A 131 15.12 1.31 19.89
C THR A 131 15.97 1.33 21.17
N TYR A 132 16.72 2.40 21.41
CA TYR A 132 17.52 2.53 22.63
C TYR A 132 16.68 2.58 23.92
N THR A 133 15.41 2.98 23.82
CA THR A 133 14.56 3.24 25.00
C THR A 133 13.21 2.51 24.98
N ASP A 134 12.75 2.09 23.81
CA ASP A 134 11.41 1.50 23.62
C ASP A 134 11.37 0.67 22.32
N GLU A 135 10.18 0.31 21.86
CA GLU A 135 9.92 -0.25 20.53
C GLU A 135 9.36 0.80 19.57
N GLU A 136 9.59 0.61 18.27
CA GLU A 136 9.06 1.47 17.22
C GLU A 136 8.56 0.65 16.04
N VAL A 137 7.46 1.10 15.43
CA VAL A 137 6.95 0.49 14.21
C VAL A 137 7.61 1.14 13.02
N VAL A 138 8.21 0.31 12.17
CA VAL A 138 8.81 0.74 10.90
C VAL A 138 8.12 0.03 9.75
N ILE A 139 8.07 0.71 8.62
CA ILE A 139 7.61 0.10 7.38
C ILE A 139 8.83 -0.40 6.64
N ILE A 140 8.91 -1.71 6.50
CA ILE A 140 9.94 -2.41 5.73
C ILE A 140 9.40 -2.75 4.34
N TYR A 141 10.23 -2.57 3.33
CA TYR A 141 9.89 -2.91 1.96
C TYR A 141 11.08 -3.50 1.20
N PRO A 142 10.86 -4.50 0.33
CA PRO A 142 11.91 -5.08 -0.50
C PRO A 142 12.22 -4.20 -1.70
N GLN A 143 13.51 -3.93 -1.90
CA GLN A 143 14.03 -3.28 -3.09
C GLN A 143 14.33 -4.28 -4.20
N HIS A 144 14.25 -3.83 -5.45
CA HIS A 144 14.76 -4.61 -6.58
C HIS A 144 16.25 -4.88 -6.41
N GLY A 145 16.70 -6.08 -6.79
CA GLY A 145 18.11 -6.48 -6.64
C GLY A 145 19.13 -5.59 -7.34
N GLY A 146 18.70 -4.83 -8.36
CA GLY A 146 19.55 -3.82 -9.00
C GLY A 146 19.96 -2.67 -8.08
N SER A 147 19.26 -2.48 -6.96
CA SER A 147 19.59 -1.49 -5.92
C SER A 147 20.44 -2.06 -4.79
N CYS A 148 20.88 -3.32 -4.90
CA CYS A 148 21.48 -4.06 -3.80
C CYS A 148 22.84 -4.62 -4.22
N ASP A 149 23.84 -4.38 -3.37
CA ASP A 149 25.19 -4.94 -3.52
C ASP A 149 25.53 -5.81 -2.30
N THR A 150 26.34 -6.85 -2.51
CA THR A 150 26.92 -7.63 -1.42
C THR A 150 28.00 -6.83 -0.69
N ALA A 151 28.42 -7.31 0.49
CA ALA A 151 29.55 -6.74 1.24
C ALA A 151 30.91 -6.88 0.51
N SER A 152 30.95 -7.54 -0.65
CA SER A 152 32.12 -7.66 -1.52
C SER A 152 31.89 -7.02 -2.89
N ASP A 153 31.04 -5.98 -2.95
CA ASP A 153 30.74 -5.16 -4.11
C ASP A 153 30.18 -5.92 -5.33
N GLN A 154 29.43 -7.00 -5.09
CA GLN A 154 28.75 -7.73 -6.16
C GLN A 154 27.29 -7.30 -6.23
N SER A 155 26.86 -6.85 -7.41
CA SER A 155 25.45 -6.51 -7.64
C SER A 155 24.55 -7.74 -7.55
N LEU A 156 23.38 -7.57 -6.95
CA LEU A 156 22.33 -8.58 -6.82
C LEU A 156 21.24 -8.46 -7.89
N SER A 157 21.47 -7.67 -8.95
CA SER A 157 20.51 -7.48 -10.04
C SER A 157 20.04 -8.81 -10.63
N GLY A 158 18.74 -9.09 -10.52
CA GLY A 158 18.11 -10.31 -11.03
C GLY A 158 18.33 -11.57 -10.18
N SER A 159 18.92 -11.45 -8.99
CA SER A 159 19.15 -12.59 -8.06
C SER A 159 18.32 -12.44 -6.79
N ASP A 160 18.62 -11.43 -5.98
CA ASP A 160 18.08 -11.28 -4.62
C ASP A 160 17.58 -9.87 -4.36
N SER A 161 16.68 -9.73 -3.38
CA SER A 161 16.20 -8.44 -2.89
C SER A 161 16.92 -8.07 -1.59
N CYS A 162 17.19 -6.78 -1.40
CA CYS A 162 17.52 -6.22 -0.09
C CYS A 162 16.32 -5.44 0.44
N TYR A 163 16.40 -4.98 1.68
CA TYR A 163 15.29 -4.27 2.33
C TYR A 163 15.69 -2.86 2.71
N SER A 164 14.71 -1.97 2.68
CA SER A 164 14.82 -0.63 3.25
C SER A 164 13.61 -0.34 4.11
N LEU A 165 13.72 0.73 4.89
CA LEU A 165 12.68 1.12 5.81
C LEU A 165 12.47 2.63 5.84
N PHE A 166 11.26 3.01 6.23
CA PHE A 166 10.90 4.37 6.63
C PHE A 166 9.90 4.30 7.79
N MET A 167 9.66 5.44 8.42
CA MET A 167 9.00 5.49 9.73
C MET A 167 8.01 6.63 9.76
N TRP A 168 6.88 6.44 10.44
CA TRP A 168 5.93 7.52 10.66
C TRP A 168 6.41 8.41 11.80
N ASN A 169 6.50 9.71 11.55
CA ASN A 169 6.80 10.69 12.59
C ASN A 169 5.50 11.34 13.07
N GLU A 170 5.02 10.97 14.25
CA GLU A 170 3.76 11.50 14.79
C GLU A 170 3.76 13.02 14.95
N ARG A 171 4.88 13.58 15.41
CA ARG A 171 5.00 15.02 15.64
C ARG A 171 4.89 15.84 14.35
N LEU A 172 5.45 15.33 13.26
CA LEU A 172 5.43 15.99 11.95
C LEU A 172 4.26 15.53 11.09
N SER A 173 3.55 14.48 11.50
CA SER A 173 2.45 13.86 10.74
C SER A 173 2.87 13.49 9.31
N THR A 174 4.06 12.90 9.16
CA THR A 174 4.60 12.48 7.87
C THR A 174 5.59 11.32 7.99
N PHE A 175 5.90 10.66 6.88
CA PHE A 175 6.96 9.67 6.83
C PHE A 175 8.35 10.30 6.78
N ILE A 176 9.29 9.72 7.51
CA ILE A 176 10.72 10.03 7.44
C ILE A 176 11.48 8.84 6.84
N SER A 177 12.37 9.13 5.91
CA SER A 177 13.28 8.15 5.31
C SER A 177 14.68 8.77 5.15
N PRO A 178 15.76 7.97 5.25
CA PRO A 178 17.12 8.49 5.11
C PRO A 178 17.42 9.07 3.73
N ASP A 179 16.73 8.59 2.70
CA ASP A 179 17.04 8.78 1.28
C ASP A 179 15.91 9.48 0.50
N GLY A 180 14.84 9.91 1.17
CA GLY A 180 13.67 10.47 0.48
C GLY A 180 12.93 9.46 -0.39
N SER A 181 13.08 8.16 -0.10
CA SER A 181 12.51 7.06 -0.89
C SER A 181 10.98 7.00 -0.94
N ILE A 182 10.29 7.74 -0.07
CA ILE A 182 8.85 7.85 -0.04
C ILE A 182 8.49 9.34 -0.05
N GLN A 183 7.58 9.73 -0.94
CA GLN A 183 7.23 11.13 -1.19
C GLN A 183 5.73 11.29 -1.14
N GLU A 184 5.25 12.42 -0.63
CA GLU A 184 3.84 12.78 -0.75
C GLU A 184 3.47 12.83 -2.24
N TRP A 185 2.34 12.23 -2.59
CA TRP A 185 1.86 12.14 -3.96
C TRP A 185 0.74 13.14 -4.20
N TYR A 186 0.76 13.73 -5.39
CA TYR A 186 -0.31 14.58 -5.89
C TYR A 186 -0.74 14.08 -7.28
N PRO A 187 -2.00 14.27 -7.67
CA PRO A 187 -2.44 14.04 -9.04
C PRO A 187 -1.51 14.74 -10.05
N ASP A 188 -1.31 14.11 -11.21
CA ASP A 188 -0.43 14.60 -12.28
C ASP A 188 1.08 14.72 -11.93
N MET A 189 1.54 14.11 -10.83
CA MET A 189 2.98 13.93 -10.59
C MET A 189 3.58 12.95 -11.61
N PRO A 190 4.73 13.28 -12.25
CA PRO A 190 5.35 12.46 -13.30
C PRO A 190 5.80 11.08 -12.81
#